data_AF-A0A0M2H2K8-F1
#
_entry.id   AF-A0A0M2H2K8-F1
#
_cell.length_a   1.000
_cell.length_b   1.000
_cell.length_c   1.000
_cell.angle_alpha   90.00
_cell.angle_beta   90.00
_cell.angle_gamma   90.00
#
_symmetry.space_group_name_H-M   'P 1'
#
loop_
_entity.id
_entity.type
_entity.pdbx_description
1 polymer ?
#
loop_
_entity_poly.entity_id
_entity_poly.type
_entity_poly.pdbx_seq_one_letter_code
_entity_poly.pdbx_strand_id
1 'polypeptide(L)'
;MTRGLARVAAVVGLVCAVAVVGAVGDTDAAWTDSERASDSFAAGVVNPVTQMACTAGLLAPVRFTFAAPTGGLARTGYRWTVTGGFTASGTAPANATYVELTSGLLGVGTGTFSLYVVGPGGWESRAKTGQLGFTTGLISSCSVN
;
A
#
# COMPACT_ATOMS: atom_id res chain seq x y z
N MET A 1 98.58 3.35 46.38
CA MET A 1 99.06 4.63 45.81
C MET A 1 97.92 5.25 45.01
N THR A 2 97.56 6.49 45.37
CA THR A 2 96.82 7.54 44.60
C THR A 2 95.53 7.13 43.86
N ARG A 3 94.33 7.32 44.43
CA ARG A 3 93.51 8.56 44.53
C ARG A 3 93.12 9.22 43.20
N GLY A 4 91.81 9.28 42.97
CA GLY A 4 91.11 10.26 42.12
C GLY A 4 89.60 10.09 42.34
N LEU A 5 89.03 10.57 43.47
CA LEU A 5 88.32 11.85 43.57
C LEU A 5 87.44 12.12 42.33
N ALA A 6 86.17 11.73 42.34
CA ALA A 6 85.05 12.45 42.97
C ALA A 6 84.63 13.72 42.20
N ARG A 7 83.30 13.78 41.98
CA ARG A 7 82.44 14.97 41.93
C ARG A 7 82.16 15.63 40.57
N VAL A 8 80.86 15.57 40.24
CA VAL A 8 79.97 16.72 40.02
C VAL A 8 79.65 17.09 38.56
N ALA A 9 78.36 16.90 38.27
CA ALA A 9 77.46 17.71 37.45
C ALA A 9 77.79 17.96 35.97
N ALA A 10 76.89 17.49 35.11
CA ALA A 10 76.23 18.41 34.20
C ALA A 10 74.83 17.86 33.88
N VAL A 11 73.84 18.45 34.54
CA VAL A 11 72.43 18.46 34.14
C VAL A 11 72.34 19.12 32.77
N VAL A 12 72.25 18.35 31.69
CA VAL A 12 71.79 18.84 30.39
C VAL A 12 71.03 17.71 29.71
N GLY A 13 69.71 17.83 29.74
CA GLY A 13 68.78 16.90 29.08
C GLY A 13 67.33 17.33 29.26
N LEU A 14 67.11 18.65 29.30
CA LEU A 14 65.80 19.22 29.03
C LEU A 14 65.45 18.91 27.57
N VAL A 15 64.19 18.57 27.32
CA VAL A 15 63.50 18.39 26.02
C VAL A 15 63.16 16.93 25.74
N CYS A 16 61.95 16.54 26.18
CA CYS A 16 60.92 15.95 25.32
C CYS A 16 59.68 15.68 26.19
N ALA A 17 58.92 16.74 26.45
CA ALA A 17 57.52 16.60 26.80
C ALA A 17 56.77 16.24 25.52
N VAL A 18 56.25 15.02 25.40
CA VAL A 18 54.98 14.77 24.70
C VAL A 18 54.31 13.61 25.41
N ALA A 19 53.21 13.90 26.10
CA ALA A 19 52.29 12.91 26.61
C ALA A 19 51.75 12.10 25.42
N VAL A 20 52.08 10.81 25.35
CA VAL A 20 51.40 9.89 24.43
C VAL A 20 50.10 9.47 25.09
N VAL A 21 49.14 10.41 25.14
CA VAL A 21 47.73 10.05 25.31
C VAL A 21 47.33 9.48 23.95
N GLY A 22 47.34 8.15 23.83
CA GLY A 22 46.81 7.50 22.64
C GLY A 22 45.35 7.93 22.49
N ALA A 23 45.07 8.68 21.43
CA ALA A 23 43.70 8.99 21.07
C ALA A 23 42.98 7.65 20.83
N VAL A 24 41.91 7.40 21.57
CA VAL A 24 40.96 6.34 21.23
C VAL A 24 40.33 6.81 19.92
N GLY A 25 40.75 6.24 18.79
CA GLY A 25 40.13 6.55 17.51
C GLY A 25 38.71 6.04 17.54
N ASP A 26 37.74 6.95 17.36
CA ASP A 26 36.37 6.55 17.09
C ASP A 26 36.39 5.64 15.86
N THR A 27 36.07 4.36 16.06
CA THR A 27 35.76 3.50 14.91
C THR A 27 34.38 3.92 14.44
N ASP A 28 34.34 4.85 13.48
CA ASP A 28 33.18 5.02 12.63
C ASP A 28 32.90 3.65 12.02
N ALA A 29 31.84 2.98 12.47
CA ALA A 29 31.30 1.82 11.78
C ALA A 29 30.79 2.32 10.42
N ALA A 30 31.71 2.41 9.47
CA ALA A 30 31.42 2.81 8.11
C ALA A 30 30.72 1.62 7.44
N TRP A 31 29.40 1.71 7.33
CA TRP A 31 28.65 0.97 6.31
C TRP A 31 29.03 1.58 4.96
N THR A 32 30.27 1.32 4.53
CA THR A 32 30.87 1.89 3.31
C THR A 32 30.58 1.04 2.07
N ASP A 33 30.06 -0.17 2.25
CA ASP A 33 29.62 -1.00 1.15
C ASP A 33 28.19 -0.67 0.76
N SER A 34 28.00 -0.39 -0.53
CA SER A 34 26.67 -0.43 -1.12
C SER A 34 26.30 -1.89 -1.33
N GLU A 35 25.44 -2.44 -0.48
CA GLU A 35 24.77 -3.72 -0.77
C GLU A 35 23.85 -3.52 -1.97
N ARG A 36 24.35 -3.88 -3.17
CA ARG A 36 23.57 -3.83 -4.40
C ARG A 36 22.95 -5.20 -4.67
N ALA A 37 21.71 -5.37 -4.23
CA ALA A 37 20.86 -6.45 -4.73
C ALA A 37 20.21 -5.99 -6.04
N SER A 38 20.40 -6.74 -7.13
CA SER A 38 19.65 -6.58 -8.37
C SER A 38 18.78 -7.80 -8.57
N ASP A 39 17.47 -7.62 -8.50
CA ASP A 39 16.49 -8.67 -8.80
C ASP A 39 15.42 -8.12 -9.76
N SER A 40 14.77 -9.00 -10.50
CA SER A 40 13.66 -8.66 -11.39
C SER A 40 12.35 -9.00 -10.71
N PHE A 41 11.55 -7.99 -10.35
CA PHE A 41 10.21 -8.20 -9.82
C PHE A 41 9.18 -7.99 -10.92
N ALA A 42 8.39 -9.02 -11.22
CA ALA A 42 7.23 -8.90 -12.07
C ALA A 42 5.98 -8.75 -11.19
N ALA A 43 5.41 -7.55 -11.16
CA ALA A 43 4.12 -7.34 -10.51
C ALA A 43 3.04 -8.07 -11.34
N GLY A 44 2.30 -8.96 -10.69
CA GLY A 44 1.12 -9.57 -11.30
C GLY A 44 -0.03 -8.57 -11.45
N VAL A 45 -1.01 -8.90 -12.30
CA VAL A 45 -2.20 -8.07 -12.52
C VAL A 45 -3.41 -8.71 -11.85
N VAL A 46 -4.18 -7.92 -11.10
CA VAL A 46 -5.51 -8.32 -10.64
C VAL A 46 -6.51 -8.01 -11.76
N ASN A 47 -7.04 -9.04 -12.40
CA ASN A 47 -7.98 -8.88 -13.50
C ASN A 47 -9.35 -8.38 -13.00
N PRO A 48 -10.03 -7.47 -13.72
CA PRO A 48 -11.35 -6.99 -13.34
C PRO A 48 -12.44 -8.05 -13.61
N VAL A 49 -13.61 -7.87 -12.98
CA VAL A 49 -14.79 -8.70 -13.28
C VAL A 49 -15.21 -8.62 -14.74
N THR A 50 -15.89 -9.65 -15.21
CA THR A 50 -16.44 -9.73 -16.56
C THR A 50 -17.96 -9.89 -16.52
N GLN A 51 -18.61 -9.72 -17.67
CA GLN A 51 -20.05 -9.95 -17.83
C GLN A 51 -20.91 -9.20 -16.81
N MET A 52 -20.50 -7.97 -16.45
CA MET A 52 -21.26 -7.18 -15.50
C MET A 52 -22.60 -6.78 -16.14
N ALA A 53 -23.69 -7.09 -15.44
CA ALA A 53 -25.05 -6.72 -15.80
C ALA A 53 -25.73 -6.12 -14.58
N CYS A 54 -26.85 -5.45 -14.79
CA CYS A 54 -27.60 -4.88 -13.69
C CYS A 54 -29.10 -5.08 -13.89
N THR A 55 -29.82 -5.23 -12.79
CA THR A 55 -31.28 -5.25 -12.75
C THR A 55 -31.78 -4.23 -11.73
N ALA A 56 -32.86 -3.54 -12.10
CA ALA A 56 -33.52 -2.53 -11.31
C ALA A 56 -35.03 -2.59 -11.58
N GLY A 57 -35.85 -2.00 -10.71
CA GLY A 57 -37.30 -2.05 -10.86
C GLY A 57 -38.09 -1.31 -9.78
N LEU A 58 -39.41 -1.40 -9.86
CA LEU A 58 -40.32 -0.84 -8.87
C LEU A 58 -40.27 -1.67 -7.57
N LEU A 59 -40.00 -1.02 -6.45
CA LEU A 59 -39.80 -1.61 -5.11
C LEU A 59 -38.68 -2.67 -5.05
N ALA A 60 -37.82 -2.73 -6.08
CA ALA A 60 -36.74 -3.69 -6.16
C ALA A 60 -35.38 -3.01 -5.92
N PRO A 61 -34.46 -3.67 -5.19
CA PRO A 61 -33.09 -3.19 -5.07
C PRO A 61 -32.40 -3.19 -6.43
N VAL A 62 -31.40 -2.33 -6.60
CA VAL A 62 -30.51 -2.41 -7.74
C VAL A 62 -29.52 -3.53 -7.49
N ARG A 63 -29.49 -4.52 -8.38
CA ARG A 63 -28.55 -5.64 -8.28
C ARG A 63 -27.59 -5.61 -9.47
N PHE A 64 -26.30 -5.50 -9.19
CA PHE A 64 -25.24 -5.71 -10.18
C PHE A 64 -24.77 -7.15 -10.09
N THR A 65 -24.93 -7.92 -11.17
CA THR A 65 -24.39 -9.27 -11.30
C THR A 65 -23.12 -9.24 -12.13
N PHE A 66 -22.20 -10.16 -11.88
CA PHE A 66 -20.91 -10.23 -12.58
C PHE A 66 -20.31 -11.63 -12.51
N ALA A 67 -19.42 -11.91 -13.45
CA ALA A 67 -18.59 -13.10 -13.46
C ALA A 67 -17.20 -12.79 -12.89
N ALA A 68 -16.66 -13.79 -12.18
CA ALA A 68 -15.30 -13.74 -11.68
C ALA A 68 -14.29 -13.61 -12.84
N PRO A 69 -13.22 -12.80 -12.71
CA PRO A 69 -12.13 -12.81 -13.68
C PRO A 69 -11.52 -14.21 -13.85
N THR A 70 -11.10 -14.51 -15.07
CA THR A 70 -10.22 -15.64 -15.38
C THR A 70 -8.77 -15.14 -15.51
N GLY A 71 -7.81 -15.90 -14.97
CA GLY A 71 -6.39 -15.52 -14.95
C GLY A 71 -6.04 -14.38 -13.97
N GLY A 72 -4.80 -13.90 -14.06
CA GLY A 72 -4.27 -12.87 -13.16
C GLY A 72 -3.95 -13.39 -11.76
N LEU A 73 -3.70 -12.47 -10.84
CA LEU A 73 -3.50 -12.77 -9.43
C LEU A 73 -4.79 -13.29 -8.78
N ALA A 74 -4.64 -14.18 -7.80
CA ALA A 74 -5.76 -14.77 -7.07
C ALA A 74 -6.59 -13.69 -6.34
N ARG A 75 -7.91 -13.71 -6.56
CA ARG A 75 -8.84 -12.80 -5.90
C ARG A 75 -9.05 -13.19 -4.43
N THR A 76 -9.00 -12.20 -3.55
CA THR A 76 -9.30 -12.32 -2.11
C THR A 76 -10.67 -11.73 -1.76
N GLY A 77 -11.22 -10.85 -2.61
CA GLY A 77 -12.55 -10.27 -2.43
C GLY A 77 -12.90 -9.25 -3.50
N TYR A 78 -13.91 -8.45 -3.21
CA TYR A 78 -14.30 -7.29 -4.02
C TYR A 78 -14.51 -6.07 -3.13
N ARG A 79 -14.23 -4.90 -3.70
CA ARG A 79 -14.59 -3.61 -3.13
C ARG A 79 -15.49 -2.89 -4.12
N TRP A 80 -16.50 -2.20 -3.63
CA TRP A 80 -17.36 -1.38 -4.48
C TRP A 80 -17.59 -0.01 -3.86
N THR A 81 -17.84 0.96 -4.73
CA THR A 81 -18.18 2.33 -4.36
C THR A 81 -19.27 2.86 -5.27
N VAL A 82 -20.11 3.73 -4.72
CA VAL A 82 -21.03 4.58 -5.47
C VAL A 82 -20.65 6.03 -5.21
N THR A 83 -20.55 6.82 -6.27
CA THR A 83 -20.27 8.25 -6.21
C THR A 83 -21.25 9.03 -7.08
N GLY A 84 -21.70 10.21 -6.63
CA GLY A 84 -22.65 11.05 -7.37
C GLY A 84 -23.65 11.71 -6.44
N GLY A 85 -24.94 11.65 -6.81
CA GLY A 85 -26.06 12.17 -6.01
C GLY A 85 -26.23 11.49 -4.65
N PHE A 86 -25.61 10.31 -4.46
CA PHE A 86 -25.38 9.71 -3.16
C PHE A 86 -24.03 9.00 -3.16
N THR A 87 -23.52 8.72 -1.96
CA THR A 87 -22.26 8.01 -1.76
C THR A 87 -22.48 6.78 -0.91
N ALA A 88 -21.90 5.67 -1.34
CA ALA A 88 -21.94 4.40 -0.61
C ALA A 88 -20.66 3.61 -0.93
N SER A 89 -20.26 2.72 -0.03
CA SER A 89 -19.14 1.82 -0.29
C SER A 89 -19.29 0.55 0.52
N GLY A 90 -18.61 -0.50 0.08
CA GLY A 90 -18.60 -1.76 0.81
C GLY A 90 -17.66 -2.78 0.19
N THR A 91 -17.69 -3.97 0.77
CA THR A 91 -16.87 -5.11 0.36
C THR A 91 -17.74 -6.34 0.17
N ALA A 92 -17.31 -7.26 -0.69
CA ALA A 92 -17.96 -8.55 -0.89
C ALA A 92 -16.92 -9.68 -0.88
N PRO A 93 -17.31 -10.90 -0.46
CA PRO A 93 -16.38 -12.04 -0.39
C PRO A 93 -15.94 -12.50 -1.80
N ALA A 94 -14.83 -13.24 -1.88
CA ALA A 94 -14.24 -13.67 -3.15
C ALA A 94 -15.19 -14.51 -4.04
N ASN A 95 -16.16 -15.21 -3.45
CA ASN A 95 -17.16 -16.02 -4.16
C ASN A 95 -18.43 -15.24 -4.53
N ALA A 96 -18.51 -13.94 -4.23
CA ALA A 96 -19.65 -13.14 -4.63
C ALA A 96 -19.80 -13.09 -6.15
N THR A 97 -21.05 -13.17 -6.61
CA THR A 97 -21.46 -13.04 -8.02
C THR A 97 -22.39 -11.85 -8.23
N TYR A 98 -22.73 -11.13 -7.16
CA TYR A 98 -23.55 -9.94 -7.22
C TYR A 98 -23.23 -8.97 -6.07
N VAL A 99 -23.59 -7.71 -6.27
CA VAL A 99 -23.70 -6.67 -5.24
C VAL A 99 -25.11 -6.08 -5.33
N GLU A 100 -25.75 -5.93 -4.18
CA GLU A 100 -27.10 -5.41 -4.07
C GLU A 100 -27.10 -4.06 -3.36
N LEU A 101 -27.78 -3.08 -3.94
CA LEU A 101 -27.87 -1.71 -3.46
C LEU A 101 -29.34 -1.37 -3.24
N THR A 102 -29.68 -1.07 -1.99
CA THR A 102 -31.00 -0.60 -1.60
C THR A 102 -30.98 0.91 -1.42
N SER A 103 -32.00 1.60 -1.93
CA SER A 103 -32.26 2.98 -1.53
C SER A 103 -32.95 2.95 -0.18
N GLY A 104 -32.18 3.08 0.90
CA GLY A 104 -32.77 3.63 2.12
C GLY A 104 -33.35 5.03 1.84
N LEU A 105 -34.12 5.57 2.80
CA LEU A 105 -34.80 6.88 2.74
C LEU A 105 -33.89 8.10 2.39
N LEU A 106 -32.57 7.91 2.26
CA LEU A 106 -31.55 8.95 2.21
C LEU A 106 -30.80 9.07 0.87
N GLY A 107 -31.11 8.24 -0.14
CA GLY A 107 -30.34 8.20 -1.38
C GLY A 107 -31.18 8.37 -2.63
N VAL A 108 -31.92 9.47 -2.78
CA VAL A 108 -32.54 9.83 -4.06
C VAL A 108 -31.49 10.53 -4.92
N GLY A 109 -31.33 10.08 -6.17
CA GLY A 109 -30.36 10.62 -7.11
C GLY A 109 -29.75 9.54 -7.98
N THR A 110 -28.85 9.96 -8.88
CA THR A 110 -28.07 9.07 -9.73
C THR A 110 -26.64 8.96 -9.21
N GLY A 111 -26.03 7.79 -9.39
CA GLY A 111 -24.68 7.49 -8.95
C GLY A 111 -23.96 6.55 -9.91
N THR A 112 -22.64 6.71 -9.97
CA THR A 112 -21.75 5.78 -10.67
C THR A 112 -21.33 4.69 -9.71
N PHE A 113 -21.66 3.44 -10.04
CA PHE A 113 -21.16 2.25 -9.37
C PHE A 113 -19.80 1.87 -9.96
N SER A 114 -18.82 1.62 -9.09
CA SER A 114 -17.49 1.13 -9.45
C SER A 114 -17.19 -0.13 -8.66
N LEU A 115 -16.89 -1.23 -9.35
CA LEU A 115 -16.53 -2.52 -8.75
C LEU A 115 -15.08 -2.86 -9.04
N TYR A 116 -14.35 -3.19 -7.98
CA TYR A 116 -12.94 -3.54 -7.97
C TYR A 116 -12.78 -4.97 -7.48
N VAL A 117 -11.91 -5.72 -8.15
CA VAL A 117 -11.42 -7.00 -7.65
C VAL A 117 -10.25 -6.73 -6.73
N VAL A 118 -10.26 -7.32 -5.53
CA VAL A 118 -9.16 -7.22 -4.57
C VAL A 118 -8.34 -8.50 -4.65
N GLY A 119 -7.03 -8.36 -4.85
CA GLY A 119 -6.04 -9.43 -4.92
C GLY A 119 -5.24 -9.59 -3.62
N PRO A 120 -4.11 -10.33 -3.66
CA PRO A 120 -3.23 -10.49 -2.52
C PRO A 120 -2.61 -9.15 -2.14
N GLY A 121 -2.31 -8.91 -0.87
CA GLY A 121 -1.65 -7.67 -0.43
C GLY A 121 -2.48 -6.38 -0.61
N GLY A 122 -3.78 -6.48 -0.94
CA GLY A 122 -4.66 -5.33 -1.10
C GLY A 122 -4.63 -4.67 -2.50
N TRP A 123 -3.95 -5.27 -3.47
CA TRP A 123 -3.93 -4.77 -4.85
C TRP A 123 -5.32 -4.82 -5.48
N GLU A 124 -5.67 -3.80 -6.26
CA GLU A 124 -6.98 -3.69 -6.90
C GLU A 124 -6.90 -3.75 -8.42
N SER A 125 -7.93 -4.31 -9.04
CA SER A 125 -8.10 -4.24 -10.49
C SER A 125 -8.47 -2.84 -10.94
N ARG A 126 -8.48 -2.61 -12.27
CA ARG A 126 -9.27 -1.50 -12.83
C ARG A 126 -10.75 -1.66 -12.44
N ALA A 127 -11.44 -0.54 -12.28
CA ALA A 127 -12.87 -0.55 -11.97
C ALA A 127 -13.68 -1.03 -13.18
N LYS A 128 -14.68 -1.87 -12.94
CA LYS A 128 -15.81 -2.06 -13.87
C LYS A 128 -16.96 -1.17 -13.40
N THR A 129 -17.51 -0.35 -14.28
CA THR A 129 -18.42 0.74 -13.91
C THR A 129 -19.84 0.56 -14.44
N GLY A 130 -20.82 1.00 -13.67
CA GLY A 130 -22.21 1.12 -14.10
C GLY A 130 -22.83 2.40 -13.57
N GLN A 131 -24.02 2.73 -14.05
CA GLN A 131 -24.85 3.78 -13.50
C GLN A 131 -26.00 3.16 -12.73
N LEU A 132 -26.41 3.81 -11.65
CA LEU A 132 -27.67 3.53 -11.00
C LEU A 132 -28.39 4.81 -10.61
N GLY A 133 -29.70 4.72 -10.40
CA GLY A 133 -30.51 5.83 -9.96
C GLY A 133 -31.67 5.39 -9.09
N PHE A 134 -32.04 6.26 -8.16
CA PHE A 134 -33.23 6.15 -7.34
C PHE A 134 -34.02 7.45 -7.44
N THR A 135 -35.26 7.40 -7.93
CA THR A 135 -36.05 8.62 -8.18
C THR A 135 -36.94 8.99 -7.01
N THR A 136 -37.54 8.01 -6.35
CA THR A 136 -38.55 8.23 -5.30
C THR A 136 -38.39 7.27 -4.11
N GLY A 137 -37.24 6.60 -4.00
CA GLY A 137 -37.03 5.48 -3.07
C GLY A 137 -37.78 4.19 -3.45
N LEU A 138 -38.70 4.26 -4.42
CA LEU A 138 -39.47 3.12 -4.91
C LEU A 138 -39.08 2.74 -6.34
N ILE A 139 -38.67 3.70 -7.16
CA ILE A 139 -38.28 3.44 -8.55
C ILE A 139 -36.76 3.48 -8.63
N SER A 140 -36.17 2.38 -9.09
CA SER A 140 -34.75 2.28 -9.37
C SER A 140 -34.48 2.08 -10.86
N SER A 141 -33.33 2.56 -11.32
CA SER A 141 -32.80 2.34 -12.66
C SER A 141 -31.32 1.98 -12.59
N CYS A 142 -30.82 1.28 -13.61
CA CYS A 142 -29.40 0.98 -13.72
C CYS A 142 -28.98 0.74 -15.17
N SER A 143 -27.68 0.90 -15.44
CA SER A 143 -27.05 0.47 -16.68
C SER A 143 -25.57 0.12 -16.44
N VAL A 144 -24.96 -0.63 -17.35
CA VAL A 144 -23.54 -1.02 -17.29
C VAL A 144 -22.79 -0.46 -18.50
N ASN A 145 -21.56 0.02 -18.27
CA ASN A 145 -20.62 0.45 -19.30
C ASN A 145 -19.46 -0.55 -19.41
#